data_AF-J6IE34-F1
#
_entry.id   AF-J6IE34-F1
#
_cell.length_a   1.000
_cell.length_b   1.000
_cell.length_c   1.000
_cell.angle_alpha   90.00
_cell.angle_beta   90.00
_cell.angle_gamma   90.00
#
_symmetry.space_group_name_H-M   'P 1'
#
loop_
_entity.id
_entity.type
_entity.pdbx_description
1 polymer ?
#
loop_
_entity_poly.entity_id
_entity_poly.type
_entity_poly.pdbx_seq_one_letter_code
_entity_poly.pdbx_strand_id
1 'polypeptide(L)' 'MAWDRACPSQVLSACSQMTLESDHTFMRCPCTGVKYNLLNGQPQSGASTYPMLNYQVEKQGDVLIISN' A
#
# COMPACT_ATOMS: atom_id res chain seq x y z
N MET A 1 5.63 9.30 -3.66
CA MET A 1 5.61 7.83 -3.50
C MET A 1 4.21 7.34 -3.81
N ALA A 2 4.12 6.20 -4.49
CA ALA A 2 2.87 5.52 -4.79
C ALA A 2 3.04 4.03 -4.49
N TRP A 3 1.95 3.42 -4.03
CA TRP A 3 1.91 2.03 -3.62
C TRP A 3 0.66 1.37 -4.18
N ASP A 4 0.72 0.07 -4.43
CA ASP A 4 -0.48 -0.67 -4.80
C ASP A 4 -1.47 -0.64 -3.64
N ARG A 5 -2.75 -0.48 -3.98
CA ARG A 5 -3.84 -0.48 -3.00
C ARG A 5 -4.34 -1.89 -2.71
N ALA A 6 -3.97 -2.90 -3.50
CA ALA A 6 -4.29 -4.29 -3.20
C ALA A 6 -3.43 -4.84 -2.04
N CYS A 7 -4.04 -5.63 -1.16
CA CYS A 7 -3.30 -6.34 -0.11
C CYS A 7 -2.25 -7.27 -0.74
N PRO A 8 -0.97 -7.18 -0.31
CA PRO A 8 0.07 -8.08 -0.79
C PRO A 8 -0.28 -9.56 -0.58
N SER A 9 0.11 -10.40 -1.54
CA SER A 9 0.00 -11.87 -1.47
C SER A 9 -1.42 -12.43 -1.34
N GLN A 10 -2.44 -11.67 -1.75
CA GLN A 10 -3.84 -12.07 -1.64
C GLN A 10 -4.57 -11.97 -2.97
N VAL A 11 -5.55 -12.85 -3.17
CA VAL A 11 -6.45 -12.79 -4.31
C VAL A 11 -7.35 -11.56 -4.18
N LEU A 12 -7.59 -10.88 -5.29
CA LEU A 12 -8.47 -9.72 -5.34
C LEU A 12 -9.88 -10.08 -4.88
N SER A 13 -10.38 -9.33 -3.90
CA SER A 13 -11.71 -9.50 -3.32
C SER A 13 -12.20 -8.17 -2.75
N ALA A 14 -13.45 -8.11 -2.28
CA ALA A 14 -14.01 -6.90 -1.71
C ALA A 14 -13.22 -6.37 -0.48
N CYS A 15 -12.59 -7.26 0.30
CA CYS A 15 -11.78 -6.86 1.45
C CYS A 15 -10.31 -6.58 1.11
N SER A 16 -9.84 -6.92 -0.11
CA SER A 16 -8.42 -6.84 -0.46
C SER A 16 -7.98 -5.42 -0.84
N GLN A 17 -8.90 -4.46 -0.90
CA GLN A 17 -8.57 -3.06 -1.10
C GLN A 17 -8.16 -2.43 0.23
N MET A 18 -6.90 -2.03 0.35
CA MET A 18 -6.37 -1.40 1.56
C MET A 18 -6.98 -0.02 1.80
N THR A 19 -7.08 0.33 3.08
CA THR A 19 -7.61 1.60 3.57
C THR A 19 -6.53 2.39 4.29
N LEU A 20 -6.47 3.69 4.04
CA LEU A 20 -5.59 4.62 4.74
C LEU A 20 -6.06 4.79 6.19
N GLU A 21 -5.16 4.64 7.16
CA GLU A 21 -5.46 4.94 8.55
C GLU A 21 -5.55 6.45 8.79
N SER A 22 -6.21 6.85 9.87
CA SER A 22 -6.47 8.26 10.20
C SER A 22 -5.21 9.11 10.40
N ASP A 23 -4.08 8.47 10.73
CA ASP A 23 -2.78 9.15 10.88
C ASP A 23 -2.05 9.39 9.53
N HIS A 24 -2.61 8.89 8.41
CA HIS A 24 -2.07 9.01 7.06
C HIS A 24 -0.66 8.43 6.87
N THR A 25 -0.19 7.61 7.80
CA THR A 25 1.14 6.98 7.74
C THR A 25 1.08 5.47 7.49
N PHE A 26 -0.07 4.85 7.75
CA PHE A 26 -0.25 3.42 7.57
C PHE A 26 -1.41 3.10 6.62
N MET A 27 -1.20 2.06 5.81
CA MET A 27 -2.26 1.38 5.09
C MET A 27 -2.62 0.11 5.84
N ARG A 28 -3.91 -0.14 6.02
CA ARG A 28 -4.42 -1.37 6.61
C ARG A 28 -5.07 -2.23 5.54
N CYS A 29 -4.76 -3.52 5.54
CA CYS A 29 -5.51 -4.53 4.80
C CYS A 29 -6.74 -4.98 5.61
N PRO A 30 -7.98 -4.78 5.13
CA PRO A 30 -9.18 -5.24 5.82
C PRO A 30 -9.28 -6.76 5.97
N CYS A 31 -8.81 -7.54 4.98
CA CYS A 31 -8.90 -9.01 5.05
C CYS A 31 -8.06 -9.62 6.18
N THR A 32 -6.81 -9.16 6.34
CA THR A 32 -5.85 -9.79 7.27
C THR A 32 -5.54 -8.93 8.49
N GLY A 33 -5.99 -7.66 8.49
CA GLY A 33 -5.68 -6.70 9.54
C GLY A 33 -4.23 -6.18 9.52
N VAL A 34 -3.38 -6.68 8.62
CA VAL A 34 -1.96 -6.28 8.50
C VAL A 34 -1.87 -4.79 8.20
N LYS A 35 -0.97 -4.12 8.91
CA LYS A 35 -0.63 -2.72 8.66
C LYS A 35 0.68 -2.62 7.91
N TYR A 36 0.73 -1.73 6.92
CA TYR A 36 1.91 -1.40 6.15
C TYR A 36 2.27 0.06 6.34
N ASN A 37 3.55 0.35 6.54
CA ASN A 37 4.05 1.71 6.68
C ASN A 37 4.23 2.35 5.29
N LEU A 38 3.61 3.49 5.04
CA LEU A 38 3.70 4.20 3.76
C LEU A 38 5.09 4.77 3.45
N LEU A 39 5.93 4.97 4.48
CA LEU A 39 7.29 5.50 4.30
C LEU A 39 8.21 4.50 3.60
N ASN A 40 8.00 3.19 3.79
CA ASN A 40 8.90 2.16 3.28
C ASN A 40 8.21 0.90 2.73
N GLY A 41 6.87 0.84 2.75
CA GLY A 41 6.05 -0.26 2.27
C GLY A 41 6.09 -1.53 3.14
N GLN A 42 6.79 -1.52 4.27
CA GLN A 42 7.00 -2.71 5.09
C GLN A 42 5.79 -3.00 6.00
N PRO A 43 5.47 -4.28 6.25
CA PRO A 43 4.47 -4.65 7.25
C PRO A 43 4.98 -4.29 8.65
N GLN A 44 4.19 -3.53 9.40
CA GLN A 44 4.50 -3.14 10.78
C GLN A 44 3.86 -4.09 11.81
N SER A 45 2.74 -4.72 11.45
CA SER A 45 2.03 -5.65 12.34
C SER A 45 1.36 -6.76 11.53
N GLY A 46 1.46 -8.00 12.04
CA GLY A 46 0.98 -9.21 11.37
C GLY A 46 2.02 -9.84 10.43
N ALA A 47 1.69 -11.00 9.88
CA ALA A 47 2.55 -11.72 8.93
C ALA A 47 2.12 -11.37 7.50
N SER A 48 3.00 -10.70 6.75
CA SER A 48 2.95 -10.64 5.29
C SER A 48 4.29 -11.10 4.76
N THR A 49 4.27 -11.95 3.74
CA THR A 49 5.48 -12.45 3.08
C THR A 49 6.15 -11.36 2.24
N TYR A 50 5.38 -10.40 1.75
CA TYR A 50 5.88 -9.35 0.86
C TYR A 50 5.47 -7.95 1.35
N PRO A 51 6.33 -6.94 1.13
CA PRO A 51 5.97 -5.55 1.33
C PRO A 51 4.95 -5.09 0.28
N MET A 52 4.47 -3.86 0.43
CA MET A 52 3.66 -3.21 -0.61
C MET A 52 4.47 -3.07 -1.91
N LEU A 53 3.79 -3.25 -3.04
CA LEU A 53 4.38 -3.00 -4.35
C LEU A 53 4.54 -1.48 -4.55
N ASN A 54 5.78 -1.04 -4.72
CA ASN A 54 6.14 0.36 -4.96
C ASN A 54 6.00 0.71 -6.44
N TYR A 55 5.57 1.93 -6.72
CA TYR A 55 5.60 2.51 -8.06
C TYR A 55 6.50 3.74 -8.09
N GLN A 56 7.24 3.88 -9.18
CA GLN A 56 8.01 5.09 -9.47
C GLN A 56 7.02 6.24 -9.70
N VAL A 57 7.34 7.40 -9.12
CA VAL A 57 6.52 8.61 -9.25
C VAL A 57 7.40 9.77 -9.68
N GLU A 58 7.08 10.32 -10.84
CA GLU A 58 7.67 11.56 -11.34
C GLU A 58 6.64 12.69 -11.26
N LYS A 59 7.09 13.88 -10.85
CA LYS A 59 6.26 15.09 -10.86
C LYS A 59 6.69 15.98 -12.02
N GLN A 60 5.77 16.26 -12.94
CA GLN A 60 5.97 17.19 -14.05
C GLN A 60 4.95 18.34 -13.93
N GLY A 61 5.38 19.47 -13.37
CA GLY A 61 4.47 20.57 -13.02
C GLY A 61 3.42 20.11 -11.99
N ASP A 62 2.15 20.19 -12.36
CA ASP A 62 1.02 19.72 -11.53
C ASP A 62 0.57 18.29 -11.86
N VAL A 63 1.26 17.60 -12.78
CA VAL A 63 0.96 16.22 -13.17
C VAL A 63 1.88 15.26 -12.42
N LEU A 64 1.30 14.19 -11.87
CA LEU A 64 2.03 13.03 -11.34
C LEU A 64 1.97 11.90 -12.36
N ILE A 65 3.13 11.42 -12.77
CA ILE A 65 3.28 10.26 -13.65
C ILE A 65 3.73 9.08 -12.78
N ILE A 66 3.00 7.97 -12.87
CA ILE A 66 3.22 6.76 -12.08
C ILE A 66 3.58 5.62 -13.03
N SER A 67 4.70 4.95 -12.81
CA SER A 67 5.21 3.86 -13.64
C SER A 67 5.72 2.68 -12.80
N ASN A 68 5.85 1.51 -13.45
CA ASN A 68 6.44 0.28 -12.89
C ASN A 68 7.82 0.07 -13.52
#